data_AF-A0A561TFH9-F1
#
_entry.id   AF-A0A561TFH9-F1
#
_cell.length_a   1.000
_cell.length_b   1.000
_cell.length_c   1.000
_cell.angle_alpha   90.00
_cell.angle_beta   90.00
_cell.angle_gamma   90.00
#
_symmetry.space_group_name_H-M   'P 1'
#
loop_
_entity.id
_entity.type
_entity.pdbx_description
1 polymer ?
#
loop_
_entity_poly.entity_id
_entity_poly.type
_entity_poly.pdbx_seq_one_letter_code
_entity_poly.pdbx_strand_id
1 'polypeptide(L)'
;MGNSRAYPVFRTTDAAEAYRQAKRLCALLEHVNDRVWLFSEMRTPGEARRMALIVPGECFDYEDTRTDPVTGDFLFFESDVSALDDAELGTHLPLSFSEDVERGEDVEERFLAALGEGTAAIEWNGRWPDDPEIDSHGHWNHDGVQIVFHGDDAQYGKWAEDHTVFVHVTKYGDLERAQKLAAHIGSEVLGEAQLGW
;
A
#
# COMPACT_ATOMS: atom_id res chain seq x y z
N MET A 1 18.56 10.60 -3.81
CA MET A 1 17.39 9.73 -3.62
C MET A 1 16.15 10.58 -3.82
N GLY A 2 15.10 10.04 -4.41
CA GLY A 2 13.89 10.76 -4.75
C GLY A 2 12.85 9.76 -5.25
N ASN A 3 11.60 10.16 -5.23
CA ASN A 3 10.50 9.22 -5.36
C ASN A 3 10.39 8.67 -6.79
N SER A 4 9.88 7.44 -6.89
CA SER A 4 9.39 6.81 -8.10
C SER A 4 8.26 7.62 -8.75
N ARG A 5 7.94 7.28 -10.00
CA ARG A 5 6.69 7.72 -10.64
C ARG A 5 5.72 6.55 -10.68
N ALA A 6 4.52 6.79 -10.18
CA ALA A 6 3.45 5.80 -10.10
C ALA A 6 2.40 6.09 -11.19
N TYR A 7 2.04 5.09 -11.98
CA TYR A 7 1.00 5.21 -13.00
C TYR A 7 -0.20 4.35 -12.60
N PRO A 8 -1.42 4.92 -12.50
CA PRO A 8 -2.61 4.12 -12.25
C PRO A 8 -2.91 3.29 -13.50
N VAL A 9 -2.92 1.96 -13.35
CA VAL A 9 -3.10 1.02 -14.48
C VAL A 9 -4.37 0.19 -14.36
N PHE A 10 -5.01 0.18 -13.20
CA PHE A 10 -6.27 -0.54 -12.99
C PHE A 10 -7.05 0.09 -11.84
N ARG A 11 -8.38 0.13 -11.96
CA ARG A 11 -9.28 0.67 -10.94
C ARG A 11 -10.55 -0.16 -10.89
N THR A 12 -11.01 -0.48 -9.68
CA THR A 12 -12.21 -1.30 -9.45
C THR A 12 -12.73 -1.09 -8.03
N THR A 13 -14.02 -1.33 -7.80
CA THR A 13 -14.61 -1.39 -6.45
C THR A 13 -14.49 -2.79 -5.82
N ASP A 14 -13.84 -3.74 -6.47
CA ASP A 14 -13.61 -5.11 -5.98
C ASP A 14 -12.15 -5.27 -5.52
N ALA A 15 -11.93 -5.28 -4.20
CA ALA A 15 -10.61 -5.43 -3.60
C ALA A 15 -9.89 -6.73 -4.03
N ALA A 16 -10.61 -7.84 -4.14
CA ALA A 16 -10.03 -9.12 -4.54
C ALA A 16 -9.60 -9.07 -6.01
N GLU A 17 -10.35 -8.36 -6.85
CA GLU A 17 -9.96 -8.12 -8.23
C GLU A 17 -8.72 -7.23 -8.36
N ALA A 18 -8.66 -6.13 -7.61
CA ALA A 18 -7.48 -5.27 -7.58
C ALA A 18 -6.23 -6.05 -7.15
N TYR A 19 -6.34 -6.86 -6.09
CA TYR A 19 -5.28 -7.75 -5.63
C TYR A 19 -4.84 -8.74 -6.70
N ARG A 20 -5.79 -9.42 -7.35
CA ARG A 20 -5.52 -10.37 -8.43
C ARG A 20 -4.75 -9.74 -9.59
N GLN A 21 -5.13 -8.53 -10.02
CA GLN A 21 -4.43 -7.83 -11.10
C GLN A 21 -3.02 -7.39 -10.69
N ALA A 22 -2.86 -6.87 -9.48
CA ALA A 22 -1.54 -6.51 -8.95
C ALA A 22 -0.61 -7.73 -8.88
N LYS A 23 -1.09 -8.89 -8.40
CA LYS A 23 -0.28 -10.12 -8.38
C LYS A 23 0.14 -10.58 -9.78
N ARG A 24 -0.71 -10.39 -10.79
CA ARG A 24 -0.33 -10.63 -12.20
C ARG A 24 0.81 -9.71 -12.65
N LEU A 25 0.80 -8.44 -12.24
CA LEU A 25 1.90 -7.52 -12.51
C LEU A 25 3.17 -7.90 -11.73
N CYS A 26 3.06 -8.25 -10.44
CA CYS A 26 4.20 -8.67 -9.63
C CYS A 26 4.93 -9.88 -10.23
N ALA A 27 4.20 -10.78 -10.91
CA ALA A 27 4.80 -11.92 -11.61
C ALA A 27 5.67 -11.54 -12.82
N LEU A 28 5.62 -10.28 -13.27
CA LEU A 28 6.46 -9.75 -14.36
C LEU A 28 7.74 -9.09 -13.87
N LEU A 29 7.87 -8.83 -12.57
CA LEU A 29 9.11 -8.33 -11.98
C LEU A 29 10.19 -9.41 -12.15
N GLU A 30 11.37 -9.02 -12.64
CA GLU A 30 12.53 -9.90 -12.71
C GLU A 30 13.03 -10.25 -11.30
N HIS A 31 12.92 -9.28 -10.40
CA HIS A 31 13.14 -9.48 -8.97
C HIS A 31 12.04 -8.81 -8.17
N VAL A 32 11.55 -9.48 -7.14
CA VAL A 32 10.67 -8.91 -6.12
C VAL A 32 11.38 -9.06 -4.79
N ASN A 33 11.38 -8.00 -3.99
CA ASN A 33 11.94 -8.05 -2.65
C ASN A 33 11.25 -9.12 -1.80
N ASP A 34 11.96 -9.63 -0.81
CA ASP A 34 11.48 -10.58 0.19
C ASP A 34 10.55 -9.93 1.22
N ARG A 35 10.51 -8.60 1.27
CA ARG A 35 9.60 -7.82 2.12
C ARG A 35 8.54 -7.11 1.29
N VAL A 36 7.37 -6.95 1.89
CA VAL A 36 6.22 -6.22 1.35
C VAL A 36 5.85 -5.14 2.35
N TRP A 37 5.65 -3.92 1.84
CA TRP A 37 5.19 -2.81 2.68
C TRP A 37 3.67 -2.88 2.78
N LEU A 38 3.15 -2.80 4.00
CA LEU A 38 1.74 -2.79 4.31
C LEU A 38 1.39 -1.50 5.02
N PHE A 39 0.28 -0.89 4.63
CA PHE A 39 -0.30 0.26 5.32
C PHE A 39 -1.79 0.03 5.53
N SER A 40 -2.33 0.39 6.69
CA SER A 40 -3.79 0.41 6.89
C SER A 40 -4.17 1.45 7.92
N GLU A 41 -5.24 2.20 7.62
CA GLU A 41 -6.06 2.91 8.59
C GLU A 41 -7.11 1.96 9.19
N MET A 42 -7.33 2.03 10.50
CA MET A 42 -8.37 1.27 11.20
C MET A 42 -9.26 2.24 11.97
N ARG A 43 -10.56 2.10 11.75
CA ARG A 43 -11.60 3.00 12.28
C ARG A 43 -12.47 2.31 13.32
N THR A 44 -12.34 0.99 13.47
CA THR A 44 -13.07 0.21 14.49
C THR A 44 -12.12 -0.66 15.32
N PRO A 45 -12.48 -1.00 16.58
CA PRO A 45 -11.68 -1.92 17.40
C PRO A 45 -11.47 -3.27 16.72
N GLY A 46 -12.50 -3.76 16.02
CA GLY A 46 -12.46 -5.03 15.31
C GLY A 46 -11.46 -5.04 14.14
N GLU A 47 -11.33 -3.93 13.42
CA GLU A 47 -10.30 -3.78 12.36
C GLU A 47 -8.90 -3.79 12.95
N ALA A 48 -8.66 -2.99 13.99
CA ALA A 48 -7.36 -2.92 14.66
C ALA A 48 -6.93 -4.30 15.20
N ARG A 49 -7.86 -5.06 15.81
CA ARG A 49 -7.57 -6.44 16.27
C ARG A 49 -7.25 -7.40 15.13
N ARG A 50 -7.96 -7.34 14.00
CA ARG A 50 -7.65 -8.19 12.84
C ARG A 50 -6.26 -7.88 12.31
N MET A 51 -5.89 -6.61 12.21
CA MET A 51 -4.57 -6.19 11.73
C MET A 51 -3.45 -6.58 12.70
N ALA A 52 -3.68 -6.48 14.01
CA ALA A 52 -2.69 -6.89 15.02
C ALA A 52 -2.35 -8.40 14.98
N LEU A 53 -3.22 -9.24 14.41
CA LEU A 53 -2.92 -10.67 14.19
C LEU A 53 -1.99 -10.91 12.99
N ILE A 54 -1.84 -9.92 12.09
CA ILE A 54 -1.03 -10.01 10.88
C ILE A 54 0.36 -9.43 11.14
N VAL A 55 0.41 -8.27 11.80
CA VAL A 55 1.61 -7.57 12.22
C VAL A 55 1.72 -7.57 13.74
N PRO A 56 2.14 -8.69 14.36
CA PRO A 56 2.26 -8.76 15.81
C PRO A 56 3.42 -7.89 16.30
N GLY A 57 3.11 -6.86 17.07
CA GLY A 57 4.09 -5.95 17.69
C GLY A 57 3.86 -4.48 17.32
N GLU A 58 4.01 -3.62 18.33
CA GLU A 58 4.12 -2.14 18.45
C GLU A 58 4.05 -1.18 17.24
N CYS A 59 3.42 -1.53 16.11
CA CYS A 59 3.49 -0.70 14.90
C CYS A 59 2.23 0.13 14.66
N PHE A 60 1.36 0.26 15.68
CA PHE A 60 0.14 1.05 15.58
C PHE A 60 0.38 2.44 16.15
N ASP A 61 -0.04 3.48 15.42
CA ASP A 61 -0.04 4.86 15.89
C ASP A 61 -1.39 5.53 15.63
N TYR A 62 -1.59 6.73 16.16
CA TYR A 62 -2.71 7.57 15.76
C TYR A 62 -2.56 8.00 14.31
N GLU A 63 -3.62 7.84 13.52
CA GLU A 63 -3.60 8.25 12.11
C GLU A 63 -3.37 9.76 11.97
N ASP A 64 -4.06 10.55 12.78
CA ASP A 64 -3.82 11.99 12.86
C ASP A 64 -2.78 12.30 13.93
N THR A 65 -1.90 13.25 13.64
CA THR A 65 -0.98 13.81 14.64
C THR A 65 -1.77 14.37 15.82
N ARG A 66 -1.54 13.79 17.00
CA ARG A 66 -2.12 14.27 18.26
C ARG A 66 -1.05 14.97 19.09
N THR A 67 -1.45 16.01 19.82
CA THR A 67 -0.57 16.72 20.75
C THR A 67 -1.21 16.83 22.11
N ASP A 68 -0.42 16.68 23.17
CA ASP A 68 -0.87 16.95 24.52
C ASP A 68 -1.25 18.44 24.64
N PRO A 69 -2.48 18.77 25.06
CA PRO A 69 -2.95 20.16 25.07
C PRO A 69 -2.27 21.01 26.16
N VAL A 70 -1.58 20.40 27.11
CA VAL A 70 -0.87 21.06 28.22
C VAL A 70 0.60 21.26 27.89
N THR A 71 1.29 20.22 27.40
CA THR A 71 2.74 20.30 27.12
C THR A 71 3.04 20.71 25.68
N GLY A 72 2.11 20.43 24.75
CA GLY A 72 2.32 20.59 23.31
C GLY A 72 3.13 19.47 22.67
N ASP A 73 3.50 18.42 23.43
CA ASP A 73 4.28 17.30 22.92
C ASP A 73 3.43 16.40 22.02
N PHE A 74 4.08 15.73 21.06
CA PHE A 74 3.42 14.73 20.22
C PHE A 74 3.00 13.52 21.06
N LEU A 75 1.77 13.08 20.85
CA LEU A 75 1.23 11.88 21.45
C LEU A 75 1.35 10.73 20.45
N PHE A 76 1.90 9.62 20.92
CA PHE A 76 1.99 8.37 20.20
C PHE A 76 1.04 7.34 20.84
N PHE A 77 0.61 6.36 20.06
CA PHE A 77 -0.12 5.23 20.61
C PHE A 77 0.87 4.22 21.25
N GLU A 78 1.02 4.29 22.57
CA GLU A 78 1.97 3.44 23.32
C GLU A 78 1.34 2.13 23.86
N SER A 79 0.03 1.92 23.62
CA SER A 79 -0.70 0.78 24.17
C SER A 79 -0.67 -0.43 23.25
N ASP A 80 -0.83 -1.63 23.81
CA ASP A 80 -0.99 -2.84 23.01
C ASP A 80 -2.46 -3.02 22.61
N VAL A 81 -2.74 -2.98 21.30
CA VAL A 81 -4.08 -3.22 20.72
C VAL A 81 -4.69 -4.54 21.23
N SER A 82 -3.88 -5.56 21.46
CA SER A 82 -4.33 -6.86 21.92
C SER A 82 -4.71 -6.87 23.41
N ALA A 83 -4.19 -5.93 24.20
CA ALA A 83 -4.41 -5.86 25.65
C ALA A 83 -5.60 -4.98 26.06
N LEU A 84 -5.92 -3.95 25.27
CA LEU A 84 -7.06 -3.06 25.52
C LEU A 84 -8.39 -3.77 25.26
N ASP A 85 -9.45 -3.42 25.98
CA ASP A 85 -10.82 -3.81 25.61
C ASP A 85 -11.36 -2.95 24.45
N ASP A 86 -12.51 -3.33 23.88
CA ASP A 86 -13.07 -2.63 22.71
C ASP A 86 -13.52 -1.19 23.03
N ALA A 87 -13.95 -0.92 24.26
CA ALA A 87 -14.38 0.41 24.67
C ALA A 87 -13.17 1.34 24.84
N GLU A 88 -12.11 0.84 25.47
CA GLU A 88 -10.83 1.54 25.63
C GLU A 88 -10.18 1.79 24.28
N LEU A 89 -10.02 0.75 23.45
CA LEU A 89 -9.47 0.86 22.09
C LEU A 89 -10.29 1.84 21.24
N GLY A 90 -11.61 1.86 21.43
CA GLY A 90 -12.52 2.81 20.80
C GLY A 90 -12.16 4.28 21.04
N THR A 91 -11.53 4.61 22.17
CA THR A 91 -11.10 5.99 22.49
C THR A 91 -9.82 6.41 21.74
N HIS A 92 -9.07 5.45 21.23
CA HIS A 92 -7.81 5.70 20.55
C HIS A 92 -7.96 5.83 19.03
N LEU A 93 -9.03 5.30 18.45
CA LEU A 93 -9.27 5.33 17.01
C LEU A 93 -9.45 6.75 16.45
N PRO A 94 -9.19 6.98 15.14
CA PRO A 94 -8.58 6.04 14.21
C PRO A 94 -7.10 5.81 14.51
N LEU A 95 -6.66 4.57 14.25
CA LEU A 95 -5.25 4.17 14.30
C LEU A 95 -4.77 3.88 12.88
N SER A 96 -3.47 3.92 12.64
CA SER A 96 -2.85 3.33 11.45
C SER A 96 -1.61 2.53 11.79
N PHE A 97 -1.18 1.70 10.85
CA PHE A 97 0.14 1.08 10.88
C PHE A 97 0.76 1.15 9.49
N SER A 98 2.08 1.20 9.43
CA SER A 98 2.83 1.17 8.18
C SER A 98 4.14 0.42 8.39
N GLU A 99 4.29 -0.77 7.81
CA GLU A 99 5.45 -1.62 8.07
C GLU A 99 5.87 -2.47 6.88
N ASP A 100 7.18 -2.68 6.77
CA ASP A 100 7.74 -3.73 5.93
C ASP A 100 7.65 -5.08 6.66
N VAL A 101 6.93 -6.04 6.08
CA VAL A 101 6.82 -7.40 6.63
C VAL A 101 7.48 -8.42 5.73
N GLU A 102 8.01 -9.49 6.32
CA GLU A 102 8.50 -10.63 5.54
C GLU A 102 7.37 -11.22 4.70
N ARG A 103 7.63 -11.46 3.41
CA ARG A 103 6.67 -12.10 2.51
C ARG A 103 6.56 -13.57 2.88
N GLY A 104 5.50 -13.88 3.62
CA GLY A 104 5.08 -15.25 3.93
C GLY A 104 4.20 -15.85 2.83
N GLU A 105 3.77 -17.10 3.05
CA GLU A 105 2.87 -17.80 2.12
C GLU A 105 1.47 -17.16 2.02
N ASP A 106 1.02 -16.45 3.06
CA ASP A 106 -0.37 -15.99 3.18
C ASP A 106 -0.55 -14.57 3.76
N VAL A 107 0.54 -13.82 3.95
CA VAL A 107 0.47 -12.53 4.66
C VAL A 107 -0.36 -11.50 3.90
N GLU A 108 -0.24 -11.48 2.58
CA GLU A 108 -0.95 -10.58 1.67
C GLU A 108 -2.45 -10.93 1.61
N GLU A 109 -2.77 -12.23 1.58
CA GLU A 109 -4.15 -12.75 1.61
C GLU A 109 -4.82 -12.51 2.97
N ARG A 110 -4.10 -12.70 4.08
CA ARG A 110 -4.60 -12.38 5.42
C ARG A 110 -4.86 -10.88 5.54
N PHE A 111 -3.98 -10.05 5.00
CA PHE A 111 -4.16 -8.59 4.96
C PHE A 111 -5.39 -8.19 4.15
N LEU A 112 -5.56 -8.76 2.95
CA LEU A 112 -6.76 -8.57 2.13
C LEU A 112 -8.05 -8.96 2.88
N ALA A 113 -8.04 -10.08 3.61
CA ALA A 113 -9.17 -10.55 4.39
C ALA A 113 -9.46 -9.70 5.64
N ALA A 114 -8.46 -8.97 6.14
CA ALA A 114 -8.58 -8.12 7.32
C ALA A 114 -9.05 -6.69 7.00
N LEU A 115 -9.06 -6.28 5.72
CA LEU A 115 -9.42 -4.94 5.27
C LEU A 115 -10.69 -4.42 5.95
N GLY A 116 -10.63 -3.14 6.29
CA GLY A 116 -11.71 -2.39 6.91
C GLY A 116 -12.25 -1.31 5.97
N GLU A 117 -12.93 -0.32 6.55
CA GLU A 117 -13.46 0.84 5.83
C GLU A 117 -12.42 1.96 5.61
N GLY A 118 -11.25 1.86 6.26
CA GLY A 118 -10.14 2.81 6.11
C GLY A 118 -9.32 2.58 4.84
N THR A 119 -8.51 3.57 4.47
CA THR A 119 -7.52 3.42 3.38
C THR A 119 -6.50 2.35 3.77
N ALA A 120 -6.06 1.55 2.80
CA ALA A 120 -5.02 0.56 3.02
C ALA A 120 -4.15 0.40 1.77
N ALA A 121 -2.93 -0.08 1.90
CA ALA A 121 -2.05 -0.33 0.77
C ALA A 121 -1.17 -1.57 0.96
N ILE A 122 -0.82 -2.17 -0.17
CA ILE A 122 0.22 -3.21 -0.28
C ILE A 122 1.21 -2.77 -1.35
N GLU A 123 2.50 -2.80 -1.06
CA GLU A 123 3.56 -2.41 -1.99
C GLU A 123 4.62 -3.50 -2.15
N TRP A 124 4.80 -3.92 -3.39
CA TRP A 124 5.84 -4.84 -3.80
C TRP A 124 6.95 -4.07 -4.50
N ASN A 125 8.02 -3.84 -3.78
CA ASN A 125 9.26 -3.30 -4.33
C ASN A 125 10.03 -4.39 -5.10
N GLY A 126 10.71 -3.99 -6.17
CA GLY A 126 11.48 -4.92 -6.97
C GLY A 126 12.23 -4.26 -8.12
N ARG A 127 12.41 -5.03 -9.18
CA ARG A 127 13.02 -4.57 -10.43
C ARG A 127 12.28 -5.19 -11.61
N TRP A 128 11.82 -4.35 -12.54
CA TRP A 128 11.32 -4.82 -13.82
C TRP A 128 12.46 -5.38 -14.68
N PRO A 129 12.20 -6.33 -15.59
CA PRO A 129 13.20 -6.71 -16.58
C PRO A 129 13.54 -5.53 -17.50
N ASP A 130 14.75 -5.51 -18.03
CA ASP A 130 15.12 -4.57 -19.09
C ASP A 130 14.28 -4.85 -20.34
N ASP A 131 13.81 -3.80 -21.00
CA ASP A 131 13.05 -3.86 -22.23
C ASP A 131 13.80 -3.09 -23.34
N PRO A 132 14.57 -3.79 -24.18
CA PRO A 132 15.38 -3.16 -25.22
C PRO A 132 14.55 -2.57 -26.36
N GLU A 133 13.27 -2.95 -26.51
CA GLU A 133 12.41 -2.40 -27.57
C GLU A 133 12.09 -0.92 -27.32
N ILE A 134 12.05 -0.52 -26.05
CA ILE A 134 11.69 0.84 -25.61
C ILE A 134 12.85 1.54 -24.87
N ASP A 135 14.06 0.99 -25.00
CA ASP A 135 15.27 1.48 -24.32
C ASP A 135 15.06 1.72 -22.81
N SER A 136 14.34 0.79 -22.17
CA SER A 136 13.96 0.93 -20.77
C SER A 136 14.67 -0.09 -19.90
N HIS A 137 15.15 0.37 -18.75
CA HIS A 137 15.91 -0.44 -17.80
C HIS A 137 15.17 -0.60 -16.48
N GLY A 138 15.34 -1.73 -15.84
CA GLY A 138 14.83 -1.97 -14.49
C GLY A 138 15.61 -1.22 -13.41
N HIS A 139 14.91 -0.69 -12.42
CA HIS A 139 15.46 0.10 -11.31
C HIS A 139 15.06 -0.44 -9.92
N TRP A 140 16.05 -0.97 -9.20
CA TRP A 140 15.92 -1.54 -7.86
C TRP A 140 15.22 -0.67 -6.79
N ASN A 141 15.30 0.66 -6.91
CA ASN A 141 14.80 1.58 -5.89
C ASN A 141 13.50 2.29 -6.29
N HIS A 142 12.98 2.02 -7.48
CA HIS A 142 11.85 2.77 -8.04
C HIS A 142 10.80 1.88 -8.67
N ASP A 143 11.15 0.64 -9.00
CA ASP A 143 10.22 -0.28 -9.65
C ASP A 143 9.43 -1.06 -8.62
N GLY A 144 8.17 -1.28 -8.93
CA GLY A 144 7.31 -2.07 -8.09
C GLY A 144 5.85 -1.94 -8.48
N VAL A 145 5.01 -2.60 -7.69
CA VAL A 145 3.55 -2.56 -7.83
C VAL A 145 2.97 -2.13 -6.50
N GLN A 146 1.97 -1.27 -6.55
CA GLN A 146 1.21 -0.85 -5.37
C GLN A 146 -0.27 -1.11 -5.63
N ILE A 147 -1.00 -1.52 -4.59
CA ILE A 147 -2.44 -1.37 -4.53
C ILE A 147 -2.73 -0.35 -3.44
N VAL A 148 -3.59 0.61 -3.72
CA VAL A 148 -4.24 1.44 -2.71
C VAL A 148 -5.71 1.04 -2.68
N PHE A 149 -6.13 0.42 -1.59
CA PHE A 149 -7.52 0.10 -1.31
C PHE A 149 -8.22 1.35 -0.77
N HIS A 150 -9.43 1.61 -1.27
CA HIS A 150 -10.20 2.79 -0.92
C HIS A 150 -9.45 4.09 -1.21
N GLY A 151 -8.75 4.15 -2.34
CA GLY A 151 -7.93 5.28 -2.73
C GLY A 151 -7.58 5.29 -4.21
N ASP A 152 -7.37 6.50 -4.72
CA ASP A 152 -7.05 6.78 -6.12
C ASP A 152 -5.73 7.56 -6.30
N ASP A 153 -4.99 7.76 -5.20
CA ASP A 153 -3.69 8.42 -5.12
C ASP A 153 -2.63 7.48 -4.54
N ALA A 154 -1.47 7.39 -5.19
CA ALA A 154 -0.31 6.57 -4.79
C ALA A 154 0.32 7.03 -3.46
N GLN A 155 0.02 8.24 -2.99
CA GLN A 155 0.41 8.76 -1.66
C GLN A 155 -0.73 8.65 -0.64
N TYR A 156 -1.62 7.66 -0.81
CA TYR A 156 -2.72 7.34 0.10
C TYR A 156 -3.74 8.47 0.33
N GLY A 157 -3.84 9.41 -0.63
CA GLY A 157 -4.50 10.72 -0.54
C GLY A 157 -5.84 10.77 0.22
N LYS A 158 -6.96 10.87 -0.50
CA LYS A 158 -8.29 10.86 0.13
C LYS A 158 -8.95 9.52 -0.09
N TRP A 159 -9.79 9.13 0.87
CA TRP A 159 -10.64 7.96 0.73
C TRP A 159 -11.47 8.05 -0.56
N ALA A 160 -11.47 6.96 -1.33
CA ALA A 160 -12.28 6.75 -2.51
C ALA A 160 -13.01 5.40 -2.43
N GLU A 161 -14.11 5.26 -3.18
CA GLU A 161 -14.83 3.97 -3.25
C GLU A 161 -13.99 2.89 -3.95
N ASP A 162 -13.18 3.32 -4.92
CA ASP A 162 -12.36 2.44 -5.73
C ASP A 162 -11.06 2.00 -5.02
N HIS A 163 -10.55 0.85 -5.46
CA HIS A 163 -9.20 0.38 -5.23
C HIS A 163 -8.38 0.57 -6.52
N THR A 164 -7.22 1.20 -6.42
CA THR A 164 -6.38 1.53 -7.57
C THR A 164 -5.06 0.75 -7.52
N VAL A 165 -4.68 0.14 -8.64
CA VAL A 165 -3.38 -0.51 -8.82
C VAL A 165 -2.46 0.43 -9.57
N PHE A 166 -1.26 0.61 -9.04
CA PHE A 166 -0.22 1.43 -9.62
C PHE A 166 0.98 0.59 -10.02
N VAL A 167 1.59 1.00 -11.13
CA VAL A 167 2.92 0.55 -11.54
C VAL A 167 3.90 1.67 -11.23
N HIS A 168 4.92 1.33 -10.45
CA HIS A 168 6.02 2.23 -10.15
C HIS A 168 7.17 1.96 -11.10
N VAL A 169 7.72 3.05 -11.60
CA VAL A 169 8.90 3.07 -12.47
C VAL A 169 9.86 4.15 -11.99
N THR A 170 10.97 4.29 -12.71
CA THR A 170 12.03 5.29 -12.50
C THR A 170 11.50 6.64 -12.01
N LYS A 171 12.29 7.35 -11.20
CA LYS A 171 11.98 8.70 -10.71
C LYS A 171 11.68 9.74 -11.80
N TYR A 172 12.10 9.49 -13.04
CA TYR A 172 11.83 10.38 -14.17
C TYR A 172 10.54 10.02 -14.92
N GLY A 173 9.90 8.91 -14.58
CA GLY A 173 8.78 8.34 -15.32
C GLY A 173 9.26 7.44 -16.46
N ASP A 174 8.35 6.59 -16.90
CA ASP A 174 8.48 5.73 -18.07
C ASP A 174 7.08 5.31 -18.49
N LEU A 175 6.42 6.20 -19.24
CA LEU A 175 5.03 6.00 -19.66
C LEU A 175 4.90 4.79 -20.59
N GLU A 176 5.87 4.55 -21.46
CA GLU A 176 5.80 3.46 -22.43
C GLU A 176 5.90 2.10 -21.73
N ARG A 177 6.80 1.95 -20.74
CA ARG A 177 6.81 0.78 -19.86
C ARG A 177 5.49 0.62 -19.11
N ALA A 178 4.97 1.69 -18.51
CA ALA A 178 3.70 1.63 -17.78
C ALA A 178 2.54 1.19 -18.69
N GLN A 179 2.49 1.66 -19.94
CA GLN A 179 1.51 1.23 -20.94
C GLN A 179 1.66 -0.24 -21.31
N LYS A 180 2.88 -0.75 -21.53
CA LYS A 180 3.12 -2.18 -21.77
C LYS A 180 2.65 -3.05 -20.60
N LEU A 181 2.94 -2.63 -19.37
CA LEU A 181 2.52 -3.34 -18.16
C LEU A 181 1.00 -3.31 -17.96
N ALA A 182 0.35 -2.16 -18.19
CA ALA A 182 -1.11 -2.06 -18.17
C ALA A 182 -1.76 -2.98 -19.22
N ALA A 183 -1.21 -3.01 -20.44
CA ALA A 183 -1.71 -3.88 -21.50
C ALA A 183 -1.62 -5.37 -21.14
N HIS A 184 -0.60 -5.79 -20.36
CA HIS A 184 -0.46 -7.18 -19.91
C HIS A 184 -1.64 -7.65 -19.04
N ILE A 185 -2.21 -6.76 -18.23
CA ILE A 185 -3.41 -7.07 -17.44
C ILE A 185 -4.71 -6.84 -18.19
N GLY A 186 -4.65 -6.38 -19.45
CA GLY A 186 -5.81 -6.07 -20.28
C GLY A 186 -6.40 -4.69 -20.02
N SER A 187 -5.59 -3.76 -19.51
CA SER A 187 -5.97 -2.39 -19.17
C SER A 187 -5.12 -1.36 -19.92
N GLU A 188 -5.30 -0.09 -19.58
CA GLU A 188 -4.50 1.05 -20.04
C GLU A 188 -4.07 1.91 -18.85
N VAL A 189 -3.18 2.87 -19.09
CA VAL A 189 -2.82 3.88 -18.08
C VAL A 189 -4.01 4.85 -17.93
N LEU A 190 -4.57 4.91 -16.73
CA LEU A 190 -5.86 5.56 -16.44
C LEU A 190 -5.74 7.06 -16.12
N GLY A 191 -4.53 7.61 -16.05
CA GLY A 191 -4.31 9.00 -15.66
C GLY A 191 -2.85 9.44 -15.74
N GLU A 192 -2.57 10.64 -15.24
CA GLU A 192 -1.22 11.20 -15.20
C GLU A 192 -0.32 10.46 -14.20
N ALA A 193 0.99 10.61 -14.38
CA ALA A 193 1.99 10.09 -13.46
C ALA A 193 1.88 10.79 -12.09
N GLN A 194 1.74 9.99 -11.05
CA GLN A 194 1.71 10.44 -9.65
C GLN A 194 3.10 10.31 -9.01
N LEU A 195 3.26 10.93 -7.86
CA LEU A 195 4.45 10.73 -7.03
C LEU A 195 4.30 9.38 -6.32
N GLY A 196 5.28 8.47 -6.47
CA GLY A 196 5.31 7.23 -5.71
C GLY A 196 6.11 7.38 -4.40
N TRP A 197 6.55 6.25 -3.85
CA TRP A 197 7.54 6.20 -2.77
C TRP A 197 8.90 6.76 -3.20
#